data_AF-A0A521YEM0-F1
#
_entry.id   AF-A0A521YEM0-F1
#
_cell.length_a   1.000
_cell.length_b   1.000
_cell.length_c   1.000
_cell.angle_alpha   90.00
_cell.angle_beta   90.00
_cell.angle_gamma   90.00
#
_symmetry.space_group_name_H-M   'P 1'
#
loop_
_entity.id
_entity.type
_entity.pdbx_description
1 polymer ?
#
loop_
_entity_poly.entity_id
_entity_poly.type
_entity_poly.pdbx_seq_one_letter_code
_entity_poly.pdbx_strand_id
1 'polypeptide(L)'
;MTTLQQLQAPIDQRIAQALITATPDTWTRAEMTVERRLEDQAERLSIVISNPDGRREVVSASEEIQQELHRLVDCFKQAGARVWARAMYRVADEGDGRWRFSADFEY
;
A
#
# COMPACT_ATOMS: atom_id res chain seq x y z
N MET A 1 8.41 9.10 22.91
CA MET A 1 7.04 9.05 22.37
C MET A 1 7.15 8.63 20.91
N THR A 2 6.82 7.38 20.61
CA THR A 2 6.83 6.88 19.23
C THR A 2 5.63 7.49 18.52
N THR A 3 5.85 8.33 17.53
CA THR A 3 4.74 8.89 16.73
C THR A 3 4.18 7.79 15.82
N LEU A 4 2.91 7.92 15.43
CA LEU A 4 2.27 6.97 14.50
C LEU A 4 3.10 6.78 13.22
N GLN A 5 3.71 7.85 12.70
CA GLN A 5 4.66 7.79 11.58
C GLN A 5 5.84 6.84 11.82
N GLN A 6 6.38 6.75 13.05
CA GLN A 6 7.48 5.83 13.33
C GLN A 6 7.05 4.36 13.41
N LEU A 7 5.79 4.10 13.79
CA LEU A 7 5.21 2.76 13.77
C LEU A 7 4.78 2.34 12.36
N GLN A 8 4.29 3.30 11.58
CA GLN A 8 3.84 3.12 10.21
C GLN A 8 5.02 2.96 9.23
N ALA A 9 6.11 3.71 9.39
CA ALA A 9 7.25 3.70 8.47
C ALA A 9 7.78 2.29 8.11
N PRO A 10 8.01 1.35 9.06
CA PRO A 10 8.43 0.00 8.71
C PRO A 10 7.34 -0.81 8.00
N ILE A 11 6.06 -0.54 8.26
CA ILE A 11 4.92 -1.21 7.60
C ILE A 11 4.81 -0.72 6.15
N ASP A 12 4.85 0.59 5.93
CA ASP A 12 4.85 1.19 4.59
C ASP A 12 6.02 0.69 3.74
N GLN A 13 7.20 0.59 4.34
CA GLN A 13 8.39 0.09 3.65
C GLN A 13 8.19 -1.37 3.20
N ARG A 14 7.59 -2.21 4.03
CA ARG A 14 7.27 -3.60 3.68
C ARG A 14 6.22 -3.69 2.58
N ILE A 15 5.18 -2.88 2.65
CA ILE A 15 4.15 -2.78 1.60
C ILE A 15 4.80 -2.37 0.28
N ALA A 16 5.64 -1.34 0.29
CA ALA A 16 6.36 -0.88 -0.89
C ALA A 16 7.31 -1.95 -1.44
N GLN A 17 8.05 -2.65 -0.59
CA GLN A 17 8.96 -3.72 -1.00
C GLN A 17 8.20 -4.90 -1.61
N ALA A 18 7.08 -5.31 -1.00
CA ALA A 18 6.21 -6.35 -1.53
C ALA A 18 5.58 -5.91 -2.86
N LEU A 19 5.21 -4.63 -3.00
CA LEU A 19 4.72 -4.07 -4.25
C LEU A 19 5.80 -4.08 -5.34
N ILE A 20 7.04 -3.68 -5.04
CA ILE A 20 8.17 -3.75 -5.97
C ILE A 20 8.43 -5.20 -6.40
N THR A 21 8.32 -6.15 -5.49
CA THR A 21 8.53 -7.59 -5.77
C THR A 21 7.39 -8.19 -6.60
N ALA A 22 6.16 -7.75 -6.36
CA ALA A 22 4.99 -8.11 -7.16
C ALA A 22 4.92 -7.36 -8.50
N THR A 23 5.70 -6.29 -8.65
CA THR A 23 5.78 -5.50 -9.88
C THR A 23 6.59 -6.27 -10.92
N PRO A 24 6.03 -6.54 -12.12
CA PRO A 24 6.77 -7.20 -13.18
C PRO A 24 7.99 -6.38 -13.62
N ASP A 25 9.10 -7.02 -14.01
CA ASP A 25 10.30 -6.35 -14.55
C ASP A 25 10.03 -5.44 -15.75
N THR A 26 8.89 -5.62 -16.43
CA THR A 26 8.49 -4.78 -17.57
C THR A 26 7.87 -3.44 -17.16
N TRP A 27 7.63 -3.23 -15.86
CA TRP A 27 6.99 -2.03 -15.33
C TRP A 27 8.05 -1.14 -14.68
N THR A 28 8.15 0.10 -15.15
CA THR A 28 8.99 1.14 -14.51
C THR A 28 8.26 1.86 -13.38
N ARG A 29 6.93 1.70 -13.29
CA ARG A 29 6.06 2.36 -12.31
C ARG A 29 4.88 1.46 -11.97
N ALA A 30 4.47 1.46 -10.71
CA ALA A 30 3.27 0.78 -10.26
C ALA A 30 2.54 1.64 -9.23
N GLU A 31 1.22 1.63 -9.29
CA GLU A 31 0.35 2.31 -8.35
C GLU A 31 -0.61 1.30 -7.73
N MET A 32 -0.58 1.21 -6.41
CA MET A 32 -1.49 0.39 -5.62
C MET A 32 -2.47 1.30 -4.90
N THR A 33 -3.74 1.19 -5.25
CA THR A 33 -4.84 1.79 -4.50
C THR A 33 -5.43 0.74 -3.56
N VAL A 34 -5.62 1.10 -2.31
CA VAL A 34 -6.32 0.32 -1.30
C VAL A 34 -7.53 1.12 -0.84
N GLU A 35 -8.71 0.65 -1.18
CA GLU A 35 -9.97 1.19 -0.68
C GLU A 35 -10.45 0.36 0.51
N ARG A 36 -10.66 1.02 1.64
CA ARG A 36 -11.25 0.38 2.82
C ARG A 36 -12.75 0.62 2.78
N ARG A 37 -13.52 -0.46 2.64
CA ARG A 37 -14.99 -0.44 2.70
C ARG A 37 -15.45 -1.12 3.98
N LEU A 38 -16.30 -0.43 4.73
CA LEU A 38 -17.06 -1.04 5.81
C LEU A 38 -18.37 -1.55 5.20
N GLU A 39 -18.49 -2.85 4.98
CA GLU A 39 -19.74 -3.49 4.56
C GLU A 39 -20.23 -4.38 5.69
N ASP A 40 -21.46 -4.17 6.17
CA ASP A 40 -22.17 -5.07 7.08
C ASP A 40 -21.32 -5.61 8.25
N GLN A 41 -20.66 -4.70 8.97
CA GLN A 41 -19.76 -4.99 10.11
C GLN A 41 -18.42 -5.68 9.78
N ALA A 42 -18.14 -6.00 8.52
CA ALA A 42 -16.85 -6.49 8.06
C ALA A 42 -16.04 -5.36 7.38
N GLU A 43 -14.78 -5.21 7.77
CA GLU A 43 -13.84 -4.33 7.09
C GLU A 43 -13.25 -5.09 5.89
N ARG A 44 -13.61 -4.66 4.68
CA ARG A 44 -13.04 -5.17 3.43
C ARG A 44 -12.00 -4.19 2.90
N LEU A 45 -10.84 -4.73 2.53
CA LEU A 45 -9.79 -4.00 1.83
C LEU A 45 -9.84 -4.40 0.35
N SER A 46 -10.24 -3.47 -0.51
CA SER A 46 -10.17 -3.63 -1.96
C SER A 46 -8.83 -3.10 -2.44
N ILE A 47 -7.96 -4.00 -2.85
CA ILE A 47 -6.61 -3.66 -3.33
C ILE A 47 -6.60 -3.76 -4.84
N VAL A 48 -6.18 -2.68 -5.49
CA VAL A 48 -6.08 -2.57 -6.95
C VAL A 48 -4.68 -2.08 -7.28
N ILE A 49 -3.91 -2.92 -7.96
CA ILE A 49 -2.60 -2.57 -8.48
C ILE A 49 -2.75 -2.25 -9.96
N SER A 50 -2.24 -1.11 -10.41
CA SER A 50 -2.35 -0.60 -11.77
C SER A 50 -1.04 0.06 -12.20
N ASN A 51 -0.71 -0.04 -13.47
CA ASN A 51 0.43 0.68 -14.05
C ASN A 51 -0.07 1.94 -14.79
N PRO A 52 0.49 3.14 -14.49
CA PRO A 52 0.16 4.37 -15.22
C PRO A 52 0.52 4.33 -16.71
N ASP A 53 1.39 3.43 -17.17
CA ASP A 53 1.72 3.22 -18.60
C ASP A 53 0.58 2.54 -19.41
N GLY A 54 -0.62 2.42 -18.83
CA GLY A 54 -1.82 1.92 -19.52
C GLY A 54 -1.90 0.39 -19.62
N ARG A 55 -0.88 -0.32 -19.12
CA ARG A 55 -0.91 -1.78 -18.95
C ARG A 55 -1.72 -2.13 -17.72
N ARG A 56 -2.98 -2.53 -17.93
CA ARG A 56 -3.82 -3.10 -16.87
C ARG A 56 -3.55 -4.60 -16.77
N GLU A 57 -2.39 -4.99 -16.27
CA GLU A 57 -2.28 -6.34 -15.74
C GLU A 57 -2.85 -6.33 -14.33
N VAL A 58 -3.76 -7.27 -14.06
CA VAL A 58 -4.33 -7.45 -12.73
C VAL A 58 -3.27 -8.15 -11.91
N VAL A 59 -2.36 -7.37 -11.32
CA VAL A 59 -1.43 -7.87 -10.32
C VAL A 59 -2.24 -8.02 -9.03
N SER A 60 -2.49 -9.27 -8.64
CA SER A 60 -3.13 -9.55 -7.35
C SER A 60 -2.16 -9.15 -6.24
N ALA A 61 -2.66 -8.42 -5.25
CA ALA A 61 -1.90 -8.14 -4.05
C ALA A 61 -1.53 -9.46 -3.36
N SER A 62 -0.22 -9.67 -3.16
CA SER A 62 0.29 -10.82 -2.45
C SER A 62 -0.30 -10.89 -1.04
N GLU A 63 -0.40 -12.08 -0.46
CA GLU A 63 -0.86 -12.27 0.92
C GLU A 63 -0.06 -11.41 1.92
N GLU A 64 1.23 -11.19 1.64
CA GLU A 64 2.09 -10.31 2.43
C GLU A 64 1.59 -8.85 2.44
N ILE A 65 1.21 -8.30 1.28
CA ILE A 65 0.63 -6.95 1.17
C ILE A 65 -0.67 -6.87 1.99
N GLN A 66 -1.53 -7.88 1.89
CA GLN A 66 -2.78 -7.91 2.65
C GLN A 66 -2.51 -7.91 4.16
N GLN A 67 -1.60 -8.76 4.64
CA GLN A 67 -1.24 -8.84 6.06
C GLN A 67 -0.65 -7.53 6.58
N GLU A 68 0.25 -6.89 5.82
CA GLU A 68 0.85 -5.63 6.24
C GLU A 68 -0.16 -4.47 6.21
N LEU A 69 -1.10 -4.45 5.26
CA LEU A 69 -2.21 -3.47 5.26
C LEU A 69 -3.12 -3.65 6.47
N HIS A 70 -3.44 -4.88 6.85
CA HIS A 70 -4.20 -5.16 8.08
C HIS A 70 -3.44 -4.70 9.32
N ARG A 71 -2.12 -4.93 9.39
CA ARG A 71 -1.27 -4.40 10.46
C ARG A 71 -1.24 -2.88 10.49
N LEU A 72 -1.21 -2.22 9.33
CA LEU A 72 -1.26 -0.77 9.24
C LEU A 72 -2.57 -0.25 9.83
N VAL A 73 -3.70 -0.81 9.41
CA VAL A 73 -5.01 -0.43 9.95
C VAL A 73 -5.08 -0.64 11.46
N ASP A 74 -4.59 -1.78 11.94
CA ASP A 74 -4.54 -2.08 13.37
C ASP A 74 -3.63 -1.10 14.13
N CYS A 75 -2.49 -0.72 13.56
CA CYS A 75 -1.60 0.30 14.11
C CYS A 75 -2.29 1.66 14.26
N PHE A 76 -3.06 2.10 13.24
CA PHE A 76 -3.85 3.34 13.32
C PHE A 76 -4.93 3.25 14.41
N LYS A 77 -5.62 2.10 14.50
CA LYS A 77 -6.64 1.84 15.54
C LYS A 77 -6.04 1.87 16.93
N GLN A 78 -4.91 1.19 17.15
CA GLN A 78 -4.19 1.14 18.43
C GLN A 78 -3.66 2.51 18.84
N ALA A 79 -3.22 3.33 17.88
CA ALA A 79 -2.78 4.69 18.15
C ALA A 79 -3.93 5.67 18.42
N GLY A 80 -5.19 5.24 18.31
CA GLY A 80 -6.37 6.09 18.44
C GLY A 80 -6.51 7.11 17.30
N ALA A 81 -5.83 6.89 16.18
CA ALA A 81 -5.90 7.75 15.01
C ALA A 81 -7.11 7.37 14.14
N ARG A 82 -7.63 8.35 13.39
CA ARG A 82 -8.63 8.08 12.35
C ARG A 82 -7.98 7.18 11.30
N VAL A 83 -8.58 6.03 11.03
CA VAL A 83 -8.11 5.13 9.97
C VAL A 83 -8.52 5.72 8.61
N TRP A 84 -7.61 5.72 7.65
CA TRP A 84 -7.82 6.18 6.27
C TRP A 84 -8.94 5.40 5.55
N ALA A 85 -9.70 6.09 4.70
CA ALA A 85 -10.71 5.51 3.82
C ALA A 85 -10.06 4.92 2.56
N ARG A 86 -9.02 5.58 2.05
CA ARG A 86 -8.24 5.11 0.90
C ARG A 86 -6.75 5.34 1.14
N ALA A 87 -5.92 4.37 0.80
CA ALA A 87 -4.47 4.50 0.79
C ALA A 87 -3.95 4.25 -0.62
N MET A 88 -3.03 5.09 -1.08
CA MET A 88 -2.48 5.03 -2.42
C MET A 88 -0.96 4.98 -2.34
N TYR A 89 -0.39 3.85 -2.73
CA TYR A 89 1.04 3.62 -2.78
C TYR A 89 1.51 3.71 -4.23
N ARG A 90 2.50 4.53 -4.48
CA ARG A 90 3.11 4.71 -5.80
C ARG A 90 4.56 4.31 -5.70
N VAL A 91 4.99 3.35 -6.50
CA VAL A 91 6.39 2.98 -6.66
C VAL A 91 6.85 3.34 -8.07
N ALA A 92 8.02 3.93 -8.17
CA ALA A 92 8.63 4.30 -9.44
C ALA A 92 10.11 3.94 -9.39
N ASP A 93 10.59 3.27 -10.42
CA ASP A 93 12.01 3.09 -10.66
C ASP A 93 12.62 4.45 -11.05
N GLU A 94 13.65 4.87 -10.31
CA GLU A 94 14.44 6.08 -10.62
C GLU A 94 15.67 5.74 -11.50
N GLY A 95 15.82 4.48 -11.91
CA GLY A 95 17.04 3.95 -12.52
C GLY A 95 18.08 3.54 -11.48
N ASP A 96 19.08 2.76 -11.92
CA ASP A 96 20.18 2.23 -11.07
C ASP A 96 19.73 1.23 -9.98
N GLY A 97 18.53 0.65 -10.13
CA GLY A 97 17.95 -0.28 -9.14
C GLY A 97 17.38 0.42 -7.90
N ARG A 98 17.22 1.75 -7.95
CA ARG A 98 16.60 2.53 -6.87
C ARG A 98 15.12 2.75 -7.16
N TRP A 99 14.29 2.17 -6.32
CA TRP A 99 12.86 2.41 -6.33
C TRP A 99 12.50 3.49 -5.31
N ARG A 100 11.80 4.52 -5.78
CA ARG A 100 11.15 5.48 -4.91
C ARG A 100 9.73 5.04 -4.66
N PHE A 101 9.30 5.07 -3.41
CA PHE A 101 7.90 4.89 -3.06
C PHE A 101 7.33 6.12 -2.39
N SER A 102 6.04 6.34 -2.59
CA SER A 102 5.25 7.38 -1.93
C SER A 102 3.92 6.79 -1.50
N ALA A 103 3.53 7.01 -0.25
CA ALA A 103 2.23 6.63 0.28
C ALA A 103 1.40 7.88 0.53
N ASP A 104 0.15 7.86 0.07
CA ASP A 104 -0.84 8.92 0.27
C ASP A 104 -2.08 8.33 0.94
N PHE A 105 -2.63 9.03 1.91
CA PHE A 105 -3.76 8.55 2.73
C PHE A 105 -4.89 9.57 2.69
N GLU A 106 -6.05 9.11 2.27
CA GLU A 106 -7.29 9.88 2.19
C GLU A 106 -8.24 9.41 3.30
N TYR A 107 -8.90 10.35 3.99
CA TYR A 107 -9.63 10.12 5.24
C TYR A 107 -11.12 10.43 5.17
#